data_AF-A0ABD0RNE9-F1
#
_entry.id   AF-A0ABD0RNE9-F1
#
_cell.length_a   1.000
_cell.length_b   1.000
_cell.length_c   1.000
_cell.angle_alpha   90.00
_cell.angle_beta   90.00
_cell.angle_gamma   90.00
#
_symmetry.space_group_name_H-M   'P 1'
#
loop_
_entity.id
_entity.type
_entity.pdbx_description
1 polymer ?
#
loop_
_entity_poly.entity_id
_entity_poly.type
_entity_poly.pdbx_seq_one_letter_code
_entity_poly.pdbx_strand_id
1 'polypeptide(L)'
;SFPSDEGWPFAKYLGACGRMVAVNYVGEELWSFYNAPWEKRVDLAKQLMDIAEQLTNNDFDFALYLLDVSFDNFAVGPRDGKVIVVDAENIIVADKRLIKQ
;
A
#
# COMPACT_ATOMS: atom_id res chain seq x y z
N SER A 1 1.22 13.92 -6.15
CA SER A 1 0.91 12.48 -6.20
C SER A 1 1.69 11.79 -5.09
N PHE A 2 1.51 10.49 -4.88
CA PHE A 2 2.18 9.71 -3.82
C PHE A 2 3.02 8.60 -4.48
N PRO A 3 4.16 8.90 -5.12
CA PRO A 3 4.82 7.97 -6.03
C PRO A 3 5.79 7.01 -5.30
N SER A 4 5.98 5.82 -5.86
CA SER A 4 6.78 4.76 -5.25
C SER A 4 8.26 5.11 -5.07
N ASP A 5 8.83 5.90 -5.99
CA ASP A 5 10.22 6.35 -5.98
C ASP A 5 10.51 7.43 -4.92
N GLU A 6 9.47 8.01 -4.33
CA GLU A 6 9.56 8.89 -3.15
C GLU A 6 9.29 8.12 -1.83
N GLY A 7 9.26 6.79 -1.88
CA GLY A 7 9.14 5.95 -0.69
C GLY A 7 7.71 5.64 -0.26
N TRP A 8 6.70 5.99 -1.06
CA TRP A 8 5.32 5.58 -0.81
C TRP A 8 5.11 4.09 -1.10
N PRO A 9 4.26 3.39 -0.31
CA PRO A 9 4.10 1.94 -0.40
C PRO A 9 3.14 1.52 -1.53
N PHE A 10 3.12 2.22 -2.66
CA PHE A 10 2.27 1.91 -3.81
C PHE A 10 3.07 1.26 -4.93
N ALA A 11 2.41 0.44 -5.75
CA ALA A 11 2.98 -0.04 -7.00
C ALA A 11 3.38 1.14 -7.90
N LYS A 12 4.50 0.98 -8.60
CA LYS A 12 5.04 1.98 -9.52
C LYS A 12 4.10 2.12 -10.71
N TYR A 13 3.54 3.33 -10.86
CA TYR A 13 2.77 3.72 -12.03
C TYR A 13 3.63 3.70 -13.30
N LEU A 14 3.14 3.02 -14.36
CA LEU A 14 3.81 2.91 -15.66
C LEU A 14 3.10 3.72 -16.75
N GLY A 15 1.82 4.03 -16.57
CA GLY A 15 1.02 4.78 -17.54
C GLY A 15 -0.46 4.46 -17.43
N ALA A 16 -1.27 5.17 -18.21
CA ALA A 16 -2.71 4.94 -18.29
C ALA A 16 -3.24 5.21 -19.71
N CYS A 17 -4.30 4.50 -20.09
CA CYS A 17 -5.03 4.70 -21.33
C CYS A 17 -6.53 4.50 -21.09
N GLY A 18 -7.31 5.59 -21.17
CA GLY A 18 -8.73 5.56 -20.85
C GLY A 18 -8.96 5.19 -19.38
N ARG A 19 -9.65 4.07 -19.14
CA ARG A 19 -9.92 3.52 -17.78
C ARG A 19 -8.90 2.49 -17.30
N MET A 20 -7.89 2.20 -18.11
CA MET A 20 -6.85 1.23 -17.76
C MET A 20 -5.65 1.96 -17.18
N VAL A 21 -5.16 1.48 -16.05
CA VAL A 21 -3.91 1.91 -15.43
C VAL A 21 -2.94 0.72 -15.46
N ALA A 22 -1.72 0.98 -15.92
CA ALA A 22 -0.62 0.02 -15.85
C ALA A 22 0.28 0.36 -14.67
N VAL A 23 0.49 -0.62 -13.80
CA VAL A 23 1.45 -0.56 -12.70
C VAL A 23 2.46 -1.70 -12.85
N ASN A 24 3.62 -1.60 -12.20
CA ASN A 24 4.59 -2.69 -12.23
C ASN A 24 4.05 -3.91 -11.46
N TYR A 25 4.42 -5.09 -11.93
CA TYR A 25 4.21 -6.31 -11.17
C TYR A 25 5.11 -6.32 -9.92
N VAL A 26 4.52 -6.55 -8.75
CA VAL A 26 5.24 -6.63 -7.47
C VAL A 26 5.56 -8.08 -7.11
N GLY A 27 4.56 -8.94 -7.06
CA GLY A 27 4.69 -10.33 -6.60
C GLY A 27 3.34 -10.96 -6.30
N GLU A 28 3.34 -12.02 -5.49
CA GLU A 28 2.11 -12.70 -5.08
C GLU A 28 1.31 -11.88 -4.06
N GLU A 29 -0.01 -11.93 -4.17
CA GLU A 29 -0.94 -11.29 -3.23
C GLU A 29 -0.87 -11.93 -1.83
N LEU A 30 -1.36 -11.22 -0.81
CA LEU A 30 -1.32 -11.72 0.58
C LEU A 30 -2.09 -13.03 0.77
N TRP A 31 -3.10 -13.29 -0.06
CA TRP A 31 -3.88 -14.53 -0.01
C TRP A 31 -2.99 -15.78 -0.14
N SER A 32 -1.94 -15.73 -0.96
CA SER A 32 -0.98 -16.83 -1.14
C SER A 32 -0.23 -17.19 0.15
N PHE A 33 -0.17 -16.27 1.11
CA PHE A 33 0.54 -16.43 2.38
C PHE A 33 -0.37 -16.85 3.55
N TYR A 34 -1.65 -17.12 3.30
CA TYR A 34 -2.60 -17.50 4.35
C TYR A 34 -2.11 -18.69 5.19
N ASN A 35 -1.53 -19.70 4.53
CA ASN A 35 -0.97 -20.90 5.18
C ASN A 35 0.55 -20.84 5.38
N ALA A 36 1.20 -19.68 5.17
CA ALA A 36 2.63 -19.52 5.39
C ALA A 36 2.99 -19.74 6.87
N PRO A 37 4.26 -20.06 7.21
CA PRO A 37 4.71 -20.17 8.60
C PRO A 37 4.32 -18.94 9.44
N TRP A 38 4.07 -19.16 10.73
CA TRP A 38 3.64 -18.11 11.67
C TRP A 38 4.52 -16.87 11.61
N GLU A 39 5.84 -17.04 11.63
CA GLU A 39 6.82 -15.95 11.58
C GLU A 39 6.61 -15.07 10.33
N LYS A 40 6.36 -15.69 9.17
CA LYS A 40 6.11 -14.95 7.93
C LYS A 40 4.79 -14.17 8.01
N ARG A 41 3.74 -14.76 8.57
CA ARG A 41 2.45 -14.06 8.71
C ARG A 41 2.54 -12.87 9.66
N VAL A 42 3.29 -13.00 10.77
CA VAL A 42 3.52 -11.89 11.72
C VAL A 42 4.33 -10.78 11.08
N ASP A 43 5.38 -11.13 10.33
CA ASP A 43 6.17 -10.16 9.55
C ASP A 43 5.28 -9.36 8.58
N LEU A 44 4.47 -10.04 7.76
CA LEU A 44 3.56 -9.38 6.82
C LEU A 44 2.52 -8.50 7.54
N ALA A 45 1.93 -8.99 8.63
CA ALA A 45 0.97 -8.24 9.42
C ALA A 45 1.59 -6.98 10.04
N LYS A 46 2.84 -7.06 10.52
CA LYS A 46 3.56 -5.89 11.01
C LYS A 46 3.77 -4.86 9.91
N GLN A 47 4.21 -5.30 8.71
CA GLN A 47 4.40 -4.41 7.58
C GLN A 47 3.10 -3.68 7.17
N LEU A 48 1.94 -4.35 7.24
CA LEU A 48 0.64 -3.70 7.02
C LEU A 48 0.36 -2.59 8.04
N MET A 49 0.68 -2.82 9.32
CA MET A 49 0.55 -1.78 10.35
C MET A 49 1.53 -0.63 10.12
N ASP A 50 2.76 -0.92 9.70
CA ASP A 50 3.75 0.10 9.35
C ASP A 50 3.27 0.95 8.14
N ILE A 51 2.63 0.33 7.14
CA ILE A 51 2.00 1.04 6.01
C ILE A 51 0.88 1.95 6.50
N ALA A 52 -0.04 1.44 7.33
CA ALA A 52 -1.14 2.25 7.86
C ALA A 52 -0.62 3.46 8.68
N GLU A 53 0.44 3.25 9.47
CA GLU A 53 1.12 4.30 10.20
C GLU A 53 1.75 5.32 9.25
N GLN A 54 2.51 4.89 8.23
CA GLN A 54 3.10 5.78 7.23
C GLN A 54 2.02 6.60 6.49
N LEU A 55 0.93 5.98 6.05
CA LEU A 55 -0.14 6.66 5.32
C LEU A 55 -0.86 7.71 6.19
N THR A 56 -0.94 7.50 7.50
CA THR A 56 -1.58 8.43 8.45
C THR A 56 -0.62 9.52 8.95
N ASN A 57 0.62 9.12 9.25
CA ASN A 57 1.66 9.89 9.90
C ASN A 57 2.91 9.89 9.02
N ASN A 58 2.90 10.78 8.04
CA ASN A 58 4.02 11.08 7.17
C ASN A 58 4.39 12.57 7.27
N ASP A 59 5.48 12.93 6.59
CA ASP A 59 5.99 14.31 6.54
C ASP A 59 5.15 15.25 5.67
N PHE A 60 4.11 14.72 5.01
CA PHE A 60 3.14 15.51 4.29
C PHE A 60 1.92 15.73 5.22
N ASP A 61 1.31 16.91 5.16
CA ASP A 61 0.11 17.22 5.94
C ASP A 61 -1.16 16.50 5.42
N PHE A 62 -1.01 15.31 4.84
CA PHE A 62 -2.10 14.47 4.37
C PHE A 62 -2.11 13.14 5.12
N ALA A 63 -3.30 12.71 5.53
CA ALA A 63 -3.54 11.33 5.93
C ALA A 63 -4.31 10.62 4.81
N LEU A 64 -3.86 9.42 4.45
CA LEU A 64 -4.49 8.59 3.43
C LEU A 64 -5.13 7.38 4.11
N TYR A 65 -6.41 7.16 3.86
CA TYR A 65 -7.14 6.01 4.40
C TYR A 65 -7.65 5.14 3.26
N LEU A 66 -7.14 3.91 3.19
CA LEU A 66 -7.66 2.88 2.30
C LEU A 66 -9.04 2.45 2.82
N LEU A 67 -10.08 2.52 1.99
CA LEU A 67 -11.42 2.09 2.38
C LEU A 67 -11.74 0.65 1.97
N ASP A 68 -11.00 0.11 1.02
CA ASP A 68 -11.11 -1.27 0.58
C ASP A 68 -9.83 -2.00 0.97
N VAL A 69 -9.84 -2.63 2.15
CA VAL A 69 -8.68 -3.34 2.70
C VAL A 69 -8.99 -4.82 2.67
N SER A 70 -8.39 -5.51 1.71
CA SER A 70 -8.51 -6.96 1.51
C SER A 70 -7.16 -7.58 1.15
N PHE A 71 -7.10 -8.91 1.02
CA PHE A 71 -5.83 -9.62 0.78
C PHE A 71 -5.26 -9.39 -0.63
N ASP A 72 -6.13 -9.10 -1.59
CA ASP A 72 -5.83 -8.90 -3.01
C ASP A 72 -5.34 -7.47 -3.32
N ASN A 73 -5.57 -6.50 -2.44
CA ASN A 73 -5.06 -5.14 -2.66
C ASN A 73 -3.56 -4.98 -2.32
N PHE A 74 -2.92 -6.04 -1.78
CA PHE A 74 -1.52 -6.01 -1.39
C PHE A 74 -0.76 -7.20 -1.97
N ALA A 75 0.49 -6.95 -2.39
CA ALA A 75 1.39 -7.99 -2.88
C ALA A 75 2.74 -7.96 -2.16
N VAL A 76 3.42 -9.11 -2.15
CA VAL A 76 4.72 -9.31 -1.48
C VAL A 76 5.83 -9.43 -2.51
N GLY A 77 6.81 -8.54 -2.44
CA GLY A 77 7.99 -8.59 -3.30
C GLY A 77 8.79 -9.89 -3.08
N PRO A 78 9.07 -10.69 -4.13
CA PRO A 78 9.70 -12.01 -3.97
C PRO A 78 11.18 -11.93 -3.57
N ARG A 79 11.82 -10.75 -3.74
CA ARG A 79 13.25 -10.55 -3.45
C ARG A 79 13.51 -9.98 -2.06
N ASP A 80 12.70 -9.02 -1.64
CA ASP A 80 12.87 -8.27 -0.39
C ASP A 80 11.79 -8.58 0.65
N GLY A 81 10.76 -9.34 0.28
CA GLY A 81 9.66 -9.71 1.16
C GLY A 81 8.77 -8.54 1.58
N LYS A 82 8.86 -7.39 0.88
CA LYS A 82 8.12 -6.17 1.22
C LYS A 82 6.68 -6.22 0.74
N VAL A 83 5.76 -5.82 1.62
CA VAL A 83 4.35 -5.60 1.29
C VAL A 83 4.20 -4.26 0.56
N ILE A 84 3.48 -4.26 -0.55
CA ILE A 84 3.17 -3.08 -1.37
C ILE A 84 1.67 -3.08 -1.69
N VAL A 85 1.05 -1.90 -1.65
CA VAL A 85 -0.32 -1.65 -2.11
C VAL A 85 -0.34 -1.69 -3.63
N VAL A 86 -0.99 -2.69 -4.21
CA VAL A 86 -1.10 -2.88 -5.67
C VAL A 86 -2.43 -2.41 -6.23
N ASP A 87 -3.45 -2.32 -5.38
CA ASP A 87 -4.72 -1.69 -5.68
C ASP A 87 -4.99 -0.56 -4.67
N ALA A 88 -5.18 0.64 -5.22
CA ALA A 88 -5.32 1.88 -4.47
C ALA A 88 -6.67 2.57 -4.78
N GLU A 89 -7.68 1.77 -5.12
CA GLU A 89 -9.06 2.27 -5.27
C GLU A 89 -9.65 2.71 -3.93
N ASN A 90 -10.62 3.63 -3.98
CA ASN A 90 -11.38 4.09 -2.82
C ASN A 90 -10.54 4.66 -1.66
N ILE A 91 -9.58 5.55 -1.94
CA ILE A 91 -8.78 6.23 -0.90
C ILE A 91 -9.43 7.54 -0.48
N ILE A 92 -9.58 7.76 0.83
CA ILE A 92 -9.84 9.08 1.40
C ILE A 92 -8.50 9.79 1.63
N VAL A 93 -8.41 11.04 1.16
CA VAL A 93 -7.28 11.92 1.47
C VAL A 93 -7.78 13.03 2.40
N ALA A 94 -7.28 13.05 3.63
CA ALA A 94 -7.61 14.07 4.62
C ALA A 94 -6.49 15.10 4.74
N ASP A 95 -6.80 16.38 4.54
CA ASP A 95 -5.88 17.49 4.79
C ASP A 95 -5.80 17.80 6.28
N LYS A 96 -4.66 17.47 6.91
CA LYS A 96 -4.44 17.61 8.35
C LYS A 96 -4.39 19.08 8.78
N ARG A 97 -4.10 20.02 7.88
CA ARG A 97 -4.06 21.47 8.19
C ARG A 97 -5.44 22.03 8.48
N LEU A 98 -6.49 21.44 7.89
CA LEU A 98 -7.87 21.85 8.10
C LEU A 98 -8.49 21.26 9.38
N ILE A 99 -7.87 20.22 9.94
CA ILE A 99 -8.37 19.50 11.13
C ILE A 99 -7.72 20.01 12.41
N LYS A 100 -6.44 20.43 12.35
CA LYS A 100 -5.68 20.94 13.50
C LYS A 100 -6.02 22.40 13.91
N GLN A 101 -7.19 22.92 13.53
CA GLN A 101 -7.63 24.27 13.90
C GLN A 101 -8.05 24.35 15.37
#